data_AF-A0A9C8FV98-F1
#
_entry.id   AF-A0A9C8FV98-F1
#
_cell.length_a   1.000
_cell.length_b   1.000
_cell.length_c   1.000
_cell.angle_alpha   90.00
_cell.angle_beta   90.00
_cell.angle_gamma   90.00
#
_symmetry.space_group_name_H-M   'P 1'
#
loop_
_entity.id
_entity.type
_entity.pdbx_description
1 polymer ?
#
loop_
_entity_poly.entity_id
_entity_poly.type
_entity_poly.pdbx_seq_one_letter_code
_entity_poly.pdbx_strand_id
1 'polypeptide(L)'
;MAVDDGVDRERVSFQVVDEQGNPLPYQRYIYVDMSSYSNVLIREQNNNDDLDNPTVVNATSTLLQTDVSGLGWITLSRTNTTDGSVTVTPVTNGDMGSSELARDNETVDILFADRLAPTISSADFLLFQSGSAQDLPDVTVTERQTGNITVVNDIRIRIPDSLDAVFDTAAVVNTSVSGGNQGAVQSGVSYESGDKVAVVDVITSDFDTDRAVTVTGLRFTSVNSVSSGRLELSYDGGASTR
;
A
#
# COMPACT_ATOMS: atom_id res chain seq x y z
N MET A 1 1.46 3.46 4.54
CA MET A 1 1.41 4.09 3.20
C MET A 1 -0.03 4.47 3.03
N ALA A 2 -0.29 5.75 2.77
CA ALA A 2 -1.63 6.25 2.63
C ALA A 2 -2.27 5.67 1.36
N VAL A 3 -3.56 5.43 1.38
CA VAL A 3 -4.35 4.97 0.23
C VAL A 3 -5.11 6.14 -0.38
N ASP A 4 -5.07 6.27 -1.70
CA ASP A 4 -5.78 7.31 -2.47
C ASP A 4 -7.25 6.92 -2.74
N ASP A 5 -7.96 6.43 -1.72
CA ASP A 5 -9.35 5.95 -1.85
C ASP A 5 -10.40 6.98 -1.40
N GLY A 6 -9.96 8.17 -0.99
CA GLY A 6 -10.79 9.22 -0.42
C GLY A 6 -11.26 8.94 1.01
N VAL A 7 -10.93 7.80 1.59
CA VAL A 7 -11.40 7.35 2.90
C VAL A 7 -10.25 7.30 3.89
N ASP A 8 -9.06 6.90 3.43
CA ASP A 8 -7.86 6.88 4.26
C ASP A 8 -7.47 8.27 4.74
N ARG A 9 -7.02 8.34 5.99
CA ARG A 9 -6.87 9.58 6.75
C ARG A 9 -5.47 9.69 7.29
N GLU A 10 -4.75 10.69 6.82
CA GLU A 10 -3.38 10.98 7.22
C GLU A 10 -3.30 12.25 8.05
N ARG A 11 -2.81 12.13 9.28
CA ARG A 11 -2.68 13.27 10.19
C ARG A 11 -1.29 13.88 10.09
N VAL A 12 -1.25 15.18 9.81
CA VAL A 12 -0.05 16.01 9.90
C VAL A 12 -0.15 16.89 11.13
N SER A 13 0.88 16.84 11.96
CA SER A 13 1.01 17.69 13.14
C SER A 13 2.05 18.78 12.90
N PHE A 14 1.77 19.96 13.43
CA PHE A 14 2.62 21.14 13.39
C PHE A 14 2.95 21.52 14.82
N GLN A 15 4.23 21.67 15.14
CA GLN A 15 4.67 22.13 16.45
C GLN A 15 5.45 23.43 16.29
N VAL A 16 5.01 24.48 16.96
CA VAL A 16 5.83 25.69 17.11
C VAL A 16 6.95 25.37 18.10
N VAL A 17 8.19 25.59 17.66
CA VAL A 17 9.39 25.28 18.44
C VAL A 17 10.33 26.48 18.53
N ASP A 18 11.22 26.46 19.52
CA ASP A 18 12.36 27.37 19.59
C ASP A 18 13.47 26.95 18.61
N GLU A 19 14.59 27.69 18.63
CA GLU A 19 15.73 27.42 17.74
C GLU A 19 16.36 26.04 17.98
N GLN A 20 16.18 25.46 19.17
CA GLN A 20 16.68 24.16 19.57
C GLN A 20 15.66 23.02 19.34
N GLY A 21 14.48 23.34 18.79
CA GLY A 21 13.41 22.37 18.55
C GLY A 21 12.53 22.07 19.77
N ASN A 22 12.66 22.83 20.87
CA ASN A 22 11.80 22.63 22.03
C ASN A 22 10.41 23.26 21.77
N PRO A 23 9.31 22.57 22.12
CA PRO A 23 7.96 23.13 22.02
C PRO A 23 7.81 24.47 22.74
N LEU A 24 7.23 25.46 22.05
CA LEU A 24 6.91 26.76 22.61
C LEU A 24 5.42 26.87 22.96
N PRO A 25 5.05 27.26 24.20
CA PRO A 25 3.67 27.30 24.65
C PRO A 25 2.96 28.59 24.21
N TYR A 26 2.85 28.81 22.90
CA TYR A 26 2.14 29.95 22.35
C TYR A 26 1.16 29.52 21.28
N GLN A 27 -0.04 30.11 21.36
CA GLN A 27 -1.03 29.97 20.32
C GLN A 27 -0.63 30.80 19.09
N ARG A 28 -0.58 30.17 17.92
CA ARG A 28 -0.21 30.79 16.64
C ARG A 28 -1.16 30.37 15.54
N TYR A 29 -1.36 31.26 14.58
CA TYR A 29 -2.03 30.93 13.34
C TYR A 29 -1.00 30.45 12.33
N ILE A 30 -1.28 29.32 11.69
CA ILE A 30 -0.45 28.70 10.66
C ILE A 30 -1.35 28.52 9.44
N TYR A 31 -0.96 29.10 8.31
CA TYR A 31 -1.61 28.80 7.04
C TYR A 31 -0.96 27.55 6.46
N VAL A 32 -1.75 26.58 6.01
CA VAL A 32 -1.24 25.36 5.40
C VAL A 32 -1.68 25.33 3.94
N ASP A 33 -0.70 25.25 3.04
CA ASP A 33 -0.90 25.24 1.60
C ASP A 33 -0.62 23.86 1.01
N MET A 34 -1.61 23.36 0.26
CA MET A 34 -1.53 22.19 -0.62
C MET A 34 -2.26 22.48 -1.95
N SER A 35 -2.46 23.76 -2.30
CA SER A 35 -3.32 24.19 -3.41
C SER A 35 -2.78 23.83 -4.80
N SER A 36 -1.50 23.43 -4.90
CA SER A 36 -0.91 22.87 -6.11
C SER A 36 -1.40 21.46 -6.43
N TYR A 37 -2.03 20.76 -5.47
CA TYR A 37 -2.51 19.39 -5.63
C TYR A 37 -4.02 19.38 -5.87
N SER A 38 -4.44 18.60 -6.86
CA SER A 38 -5.85 18.29 -7.06
C SER A 38 -6.28 17.12 -6.16
N ASN A 39 -7.57 17.02 -5.86
CA ASN A 39 -8.17 15.88 -5.18
C ASN A 39 -7.69 15.61 -3.73
N VAL A 40 -7.04 16.60 -3.10
CA VAL A 40 -6.73 16.59 -1.67
C VAL A 40 -7.90 17.20 -0.90
N LEU A 41 -8.27 16.57 0.21
CA LEU A 41 -9.36 16.99 1.07
C LEU A 41 -8.86 17.10 2.51
N ILE A 42 -9.18 18.22 3.16
CA ILE A 42 -9.00 18.38 4.60
C ILE A 42 -10.23 17.81 5.29
N ARG A 43 -10.05 16.70 6.01
CA ARG A 43 -11.11 16.01 6.74
C ARG A 43 -11.39 16.65 8.09
N GLU A 44 -10.33 17.03 8.79
CA GLU A 44 -10.38 17.52 10.17
C GLU A 44 -9.22 18.49 10.42
N GLN A 45 -9.35 19.35 11.44
CA GLN A 45 -8.28 20.24 11.88
C GLN A 45 -8.45 20.64 13.34
N ASN A 46 -7.34 21.04 13.98
CA ASN A 46 -7.18 21.32 15.42
C ASN A 46 -8.26 22.20 16.10
N ASN A 47 -9.06 22.98 15.36
CA ASN A 47 -10.09 23.87 15.91
C ASN A 47 -11.42 23.84 15.14
N ASN A 48 -11.70 22.78 14.39
CA ASN A 48 -13.00 22.54 13.74
C ASN A 48 -13.52 21.16 14.13
N ASP A 49 -13.69 20.98 15.44
CA ASP A 49 -14.03 19.70 16.05
C ASP A 49 -15.51 19.67 16.46
N ASP A 50 -16.39 19.62 15.47
CA ASP A 50 -17.67 18.96 15.67
C ASP A 50 -17.44 17.46 15.41
N LEU A 51 -17.03 16.73 16.44
CA LEU A 51 -16.75 15.28 16.38
C LEU A 51 -17.96 14.47 15.90
N ASP A 52 -19.17 14.99 16.08
CA ASP A 52 -20.42 14.33 15.69
C ASP A 52 -20.83 14.68 14.24
N ASN A 53 -20.33 15.80 13.70
CA ASN A 53 -20.62 16.26 12.34
C ASN A 53 -19.46 17.10 11.78
N PRO A 54 -18.31 16.48 11.44
CA PRO A 54 -17.14 17.21 10.98
C PRO A 54 -17.52 18.00 9.73
N THR A 55 -17.32 19.32 9.77
CA THR A 55 -17.45 20.14 8.57
C THR A 55 -16.30 19.72 7.66
N VAL A 56 -16.57 18.77 6.75
CA VAL A 56 -15.60 18.37 5.72
C VAL A 56 -15.29 19.62 4.93
N VAL A 57 -14.10 20.19 5.15
CA VAL A 57 -13.63 21.34 4.39
C VAL A 57 -13.01 20.76 3.13
N ASN A 58 -13.82 20.61 2.08
CA ASN A 58 -13.32 20.28 0.73
C ASN A 58 -12.45 21.44 0.21
N ALA A 59 -11.25 21.56 0.77
CA ALA A 59 -10.27 22.58 0.45
C ALA A 59 -8.87 21.96 0.46
N THR A 60 -7.99 22.57 -0.31
CA THR A 60 -6.57 22.23 -0.45
C THR A 60 -5.69 23.21 0.30
N SER A 61 -6.27 24.03 1.18
CA SER A 61 -5.56 24.95 2.05
C SER A 61 -6.42 25.30 3.25
N THR A 62 -5.80 25.61 4.39
CA THR A 62 -6.54 26.07 5.56
C THR A 62 -5.70 26.98 6.45
N LEU A 63 -6.35 27.88 7.18
CA LEU A 63 -5.75 28.58 8.30
C LEU A 63 -6.10 27.83 9.57
N LEU A 64 -5.11 27.21 10.21
CA LEU A 64 -5.29 26.58 11.52
C LEU A 64 -4.72 27.46 12.62
N GLN A 65 -5.28 27.34 13.81
CA GLN A 65 -4.70 27.91 15.02
C GLN A 65 -4.16 26.75 15.87
N THR A 66 -2.93 26.87 16.36
CA THR A 66 -2.39 25.90 17.31
C THR A 66 -3.14 25.97 18.63
N ASP A 67 -2.93 25.01 19.51
CA ASP A 67 -3.34 25.09 20.91
C ASP A 67 -2.32 25.92 21.72
N VAL A 68 -2.56 25.99 23.03
CA VAL A 68 -1.69 26.72 23.98
C VAL A 68 -0.30 26.11 24.14
N SER A 69 -0.09 24.87 23.71
CA SER A 69 1.21 24.19 23.69
C SER A 69 1.99 24.45 22.40
N GLY A 70 1.40 25.19 21.46
CA GLY A 70 1.98 25.42 20.13
C GLY A 70 1.76 24.27 19.16
N LEU A 71 0.93 23.27 19.52
CA LEU A 71 0.62 22.12 18.68
C LEU A 71 -0.62 22.40 17.83
N GLY A 72 -0.55 22.08 16.55
CA GLY A 72 -1.68 22.06 15.62
C GLY A 72 -1.67 20.79 14.80
N TRP A 73 -2.77 20.48 14.14
CA TRP A 73 -2.87 19.33 13.24
C TRP A 73 -3.97 19.51 12.21
N ILE A 74 -3.82 18.80 11.09
CA ILE A 74 -4.85 18.57 10.07
C ILE A 74 -4.89 17.08 9.74
N THR A 75 -6.06 16.57 9.38
CA THR A 75 -6.22 15.23 8.80
C THR A 75 -6.56 15.39 7.32
N LEU A 76 -5.82 14.70 6.46
CA LEU A 76 -5.93 14.76 5.01
C LEU A 76 -6.42 13.42 4.46
N SER A 77 -7.12 13.47 3.34
CA SER A 77 -7.36 12.31 2.47
C SER A 77 -7.20 12.76 1.03
N ARG A 78 -6.95 11.83 0.12
CA ARG A 78 -6.87 12.10 -1.31
C ARG A 78 -7.85 11.20 -2.06
N THR A 79 -8.51 11.70 -3.12
CA THR A 79 -9.51 10.92 -3.87
C THR A 79 -9.03 10.48 -5.25
N ASN A 80 -8.98 9.15 -5.48
CA ASN A 80 -8.87 8.45 -6.76
C ASN A 80 -8.01 9.16 -7.81
N THR A 81 -6.81 9.56 -7.40
CA THR A 81 -5.77 9.78 -8.37
C THR A 81 -4.85 8.59 -8.39
N THR A 82 -4.18 8.42 -9.52
CA THR A 82 -2.99 7.58 -9.59
C THR A 82 -2.03 7.93 -8.45
N ASP A 83 -1.16 6.98 -8.08
CA ASP A 83 -0.06 7.18 -7.14
C ASP A 83 0.51 8.61 -7.20
N GLY A 84 0.63 9.24 -6.03
CA GLY A 84 1.17 10.59 -5.97
C GLY A 84 1.49 11.06 -4.57
N SER A 85 2.30 12.11 -4.51
CA SER A 85 2.62 12.79 -3.26
C SER A 85 1.76 14.04 -3.09
N VAL A 86 1.56 14.43 -1.83
CA VAL A 86 1.06 15.75 -1.42
C VAL A 86 2.10 16.35 -0.51
N THR A 87 2.68 17.49 -0.91
CA THR A 87 3.55 18.28 -0.05
C THR A 87 2.72 19.25 0.76
N VAL A 88 2.79 19.12 2.07
CA VAL A 88 2.10 19.98 3.03
C VAL A 88 3.04 21.10 3.45
N THR A 89 2.67 22.32 3.07
CA THR A 89 3.53 23.49 3.27
C THR A 89 2.93 24.45 4.30
N PRO A 90 3.45 24.49 5.54
CA PRO A 90 3.11 25.54 6.48
C PRO A 90 3.71 26.90 6.05
N VAL A 91 2.91 27.95 6.22
CA VAL A 91 3.22 29.35 5.93
C VAL A 91 2.96 30.17 7.19
N THR A 92 3.97 30.94 7.59
CA THR A 92 4.05 31.71 8.86
C THR A 92 4.76 33.05 8.65
N ASN A 93 4.54 33.68 7.50
CA ASN A 93 5.19 34.93 7.11
C ASN A 93 4.28 36.16 7.32
N GLY A 94 3.13 36.01 7.99
CA GLY A 94 2.13 37.08 8.14
C GLY A 94 1.10 37.14 7.02
N ASP A 95 1.31 36.43 5.90
CA ASP A 95 0.35 36.37 4.81
C ASP A 95 -0.78 35.38 5.11
N MET A 96 -1.91 35.53 4.39
CA MET A 96 -3.07 34.63 4.46
C MET A 96 -3.64 34.43 5.88
N GLY A 97 -3.38 35.38 6.78
CA GLY A 97 -3.79 35.35 8.18
C GLY A 97 -2.88 34.54 9.10
N SER A 98 -1.76 34.03 8.59
CA SER A 98 -0.75 33.36 9.40
C SER A 98 -0.06 34.33 10.37
N SER A 99 0.47 33.80 11.47
CA SER A 99 1.37 34.56 12.33
C SER A 99 2.75 34.70 11.69
N GLU A 100 3.47 35.78 11.97
CA GLU A 100 4.85 35.97 11.51
C GLU A 100 5.84 35.28 12.47
N LEU A 101 6.62 34.31 11.96
CA LEU A 101 7.67 33.59 12.69
C LEU A 101 9.03 33.78 12.01
N ALA A 102 10.10 33.82 12.80
CA ALA A 102 11.42 34.28 12.36
C ALA A 102 12.27 33.25 11.59
N ARG A 103 11.73 32.06 11.26
CA ARG A 103 12.45 30.98 10.60
C ARG A 103 11.61 30.32 9.51
N ASP A 104 12.31 29.65 8.60
CA ASP A 104 11.68 28.81 7.58
C ASP A 104 10.93 27.65 8.24
N ASN A 105 9.80 27.29 7.65
CA ASN A 105 9.05 26.14 8.10
C ASN A 105 9.55 24.86 7.42
N GLU A 106 9.43 23.74 8.12
CA GLU A 106 9.60 22.42 7.52
C GLU A 106 8.32 21.99 6.78
N THR A 107 8.49 21.25 5.70
CA THR A 107 7.40 20.66 4.92
C THR A 107 7.39 19.16 5.09
N VAL A 108 6.23 18.52 4.87
CA VAL A 108 6.11 17.06 4.86
C VAL A 108 5.48 16.58 3.56
N ASP A 109 6.04 15.50 3.00
CA ASP A 109 5.46 14.79 1.88
C ASP A 109 4.67 13.58 2.39
N ILE A 110 3.42 13.48 1.97
CA ILE A 110 2.60 12.28 2.16
C ILE A 110 2.49 11.56 0.83
N LEU A 111 2.90 10.29 0.80
CA LEU A 111 2.72 9.41 -0.34
C LEU A 111 1.36 8.70 -0.24
N PHE A 112 0.50 8.98 -1.20
CA PHE A 112 -0.75 8.26 -1.43
C PHE A 112 -0.56 7.30 -2.59
N ALA A 113 -0.81 6.01 -2.35
CA ALA A 113 -0.87 5.01 -3.41
C ALA A 113 -2.31 4.80 -3.83
N ASP A 114 -2.55 4.65 -5.13
CA ASP A 114 -3.87 4.35 -5.71
C ASP A 114 -4.48 3.09 -5.06
N ARG A 115 -3.65 2.08 -4.81
CA ARG A 115 -4.09 0.80 -4.24
C ARG A 115 -3.06 0.18 -3.30
N LEU A 116 -3.54 -0.43 -2.23
CA LEU A 116 -2.75 -1.37 -1.46
C LEU A 116 -2.51 -2.62 -2.29
N ALA A 117 -1.25 -2.89 -2.59
CA ALA A 117 -0.87 -4.11 -3.31
C ALA A 117 -1.29 -5.37 -2.55
N PRO A 118 -1.64 -6.45 -3.28
CA PRO A 118 -1.80 -7.78 -2.70
C PRO A 118 -0.55 -8.25 -1.94
N THR A 119 -0.75 -9.19 -1.02
CA THR A 119 0.32 -9.84 -0.26
C THR A 119 0.44 -11.30 -0.66
N ILE A 120 1.67 -11.81 -0.74
CA ILE A 120 1.98 -13.24 -0.81
C ILE A 120 2.55 -13.72 0.51
N SER A 121 2.13 -14.89 0.97
CA SER A 121 2.69 -15.57 2.14
C SER A 121 2.89 -17.06 1.87
N SER A 122 3.93 -17.60 2.47
CA SER A 122 4.27 -19.02 2.52
C SER A 122 4.92 -19.32 3.87
N ALA A 123 5.30 -20.58 4.14
CA ALA A 123 6.13 -20.85 5.31
C ALA A 123 7.51 -20.18 5.20
N ASP A 124 8.05 -19.75 6.34
CA ASP A 124 9.34 -19.06 6.44
C ASP A 124 10.51 -20.02 6.66
N PHE A 125 11.71 -19.59 6.25
CA PHE A 125 13.00 -20.25 6.51
C PHE A 125 13.08 -21.72 6.08
N LEU A 126 12.60 -22.01 4.87
CA LEU A 126 12.68 -23.34 4.30
C LEU A 126 14.11 -23.67 3.85
N LEU A 127 14.53 -24.91 4.11
CA LEU A 127 15.79 -25.47 3.64
C LEU A 127 15.50 -26.71 2.83
N PHE A 128 16.00 -26.72 1.61
CA PHE A 128 15.82 -27.81 0.67
C PHE A 128 17.15 -28.41 0.28
N GLN A 129 17.18 -29.73 0.11
CA GLN A 129 18.37 -30.40 -0.38
C GLN A 129 18.48 -30.22 -1.89
N SER A 130 19.62 -29.67 -2.34
CA SER A 130 19.92 -29.56 -3.78
C SER A 130 19.92 -30.94 -4.44
N GLY A 131 19.41 -31.00 -5.68
CA GLY A 131 19.32 -32.23 -6.46
C GLY A 131 18.11 -33.10 -6.14
N SER A 132 17.18 -32.61 -5.31
CA SER A 132 15.98 -33.36 -4.89
C SER A 132 14.70 -32.58 -5.16
N ALA A 133 13.67 -33.31 -5.62
CA ALA A 133 12.37 -32.73 -5.92
C ALA A 133 11.60 -32.54 -4.61
N GLN A 134 11.02 -31.36 -4.42
CA GLN A 134 10.64 -30.90 -3.10
C GLN A 134 9.30 -30.20 -3.10
N ASP A 135 8.39 -30.66 -2.23
CA ASP A 135 7.09 -30.03 -2.05
C ASP A 135 7.25 -28.68 -1.34
N LEU A 136 6.51 -27.69 -1.83
CA LEU A 136 6.42 -26.37 -1.24
C LEU A 136 5.25 -26.33 -0.26
N PRO A 137 5.36 -25.52 0.81
CA PRO A 137 4.22 -25.20 1.63
C PRO A 137 3.20 -24.41 0.82
N ASP A 138 1.96 -24.42 1.31
CA ASP A 138 0.86 -23.68 0.71
C ASP A 138 1.23 -22.19 0.58
N VAL A 139 0.90 -21.63 -0.59
CA VAL A 139 1.09 -20.22 -0.89
C VAL A 139 -0.26 -19.54 -0.80
N THR A 140 -0.38 -18.50 0.01
CA THR A 140 -1.59 -17.69 0.09
C THR A 140 -1.33 -16.31 -0.50
N VAL A 141 -2.17 -15.91 -1.46
CA VAL A 141 -2.18 -14.56 -2.01
C VAL A 141 -3.46 -13.88 -1.58
N THR A 142 -3.35 -12.72 -0.95
CA THR A 142 -4.48 -11.95 -0.42
C THR A 142 -4.57 -10.60 -1.10
N GLU A 143 -5.73 -10.30 -1.67
CA GLU A 143 -6.09 -8.97 -2.14
C GLU A 143 -6.22 -8.04 -0.92
N ARG A 144 -5.49 -6.92 -0.92
CA ARG A 144 -5.53 -5.96 0.18
C ARG A 144 -6.52 -4.84 -0.07
N GLN A 145 -6.88 -4.61 -1.32
CA GLN A 145 -7.86 -3.63 -1.73
C GLN A 145 -8.43 -4.02 -3.10
N THR A 146 -9.76 -4.09 -3.19
CA THR A 146 -10.49 -4.53 -4.39
C THR A 146 -9.87 -3.99 -5.68
N GLY A 147 -9.57 -4.91 -6.60
CA GLY A 147 -9.23 -4.68 -8.00
C GLY A 147 -7.75 -4.45 -8.31
N ASN A 148 -6.81 -5.00 -7.53
CA ASN A 148 -5.46 -5.26 -8.05
C ASN A 148 -5.47 -6.58 -8.84
N ILE A 149 -6.00 -7.63 -8.22
CA ILE A 149 -6.17 -8.97 -8.81
C ILE A 149 -7.44 -8.95 -9.67
N THR A 150 -7.26 -9.09 -10.98
CA THR A 150 -8.34 -8.99 -11.96
C THR A 150 -8.35 -10.17 -12.92
N VAL A 151 -9.49 -10.38 -13.58
CA VAL A 151 -9.67 -11.38 -14.65
C VAL A 151 -8.72 -11.15 -15.84
N VAL A 152 -8.22 -9.92 -16.02
CA VAL A 152 -7.32 -9.58 -17.13
C VAL A 152 -5.86 -9.87 -16.80
N ASN A 153 -5.46 -9.63 -15.54
CA ASN A 153 -4.06 -9.65 -15.15
C ASN A 153 -3.63 -10.97 -14.50
N ASP A 154 -4.58 -11.76 -14.00
CA ASP A 154 -4.33 -13.00 -13.27
C ASP A 154 -3.36 -12.83 -12.09
N ILE A 155 -2.93 -13.94 -11.51
CA ILE A 155 -1.93 -13.97 -10.44
C ILE A 155 -0.74 -14.81 -10.91
N ARG A 156 0.47 -14.29 -10.73
CA ARG A 156 1.73 -14.97 -11.04
C ARG A 156 2.56 -15.14 -9.79
N ILE A 157 2.83 -16.38 -9.41
CA ILE A 157 3.80 -16.75 -8.38
C ILE A 157 5.10 -17.11 -9.08
N ARG A 158 6.18 -16.39 -8.79
CA ARG A 158 7.45 -16.52 -9.51
C ARG A 158 8.57 -17.02 -8.64
N ILE A 159 9.42 -17.82 -9.26
CA ILE A 159 10.75 -18.12 -8.76
C ILE A 159 11.66 -16.98 -9.20
N PRO A 160 12.29 -16.24 -8.26
CA PRO A 160 13.19 -15.15 -8.61
C PRO A 160 14.43 -15.69 -9.32
N ASP A 161 15.12 -14.84 -10.07
CA ASP A 161 16.36 -15.24 -10.76
C ASP A 161 17.51 -15.62 -9.81
N SER A 162 17.46 -15.16 -8.56
CA SER A 162 18.42 -15.55 -7.53
C SER A 162 18.24 -16.98 -7.02
N LEU A 163 17.11 -17.63 -7.37
CA LEU A 163 16.79 -19.00 -6.99
C LEU A 163 16.90 -19.89 -8.24
N ASP A 164 17.86 -20.81 -8.22
CA ASP A 164 18.08 -21.77 -9.29
C ASP A 164 17.19 -23.00 -9.08
N ALA A 165 15.91 -22.80 -9.39
CA ALA A 165 14.86 -23.80 -9.34
C ALA A 165 13.83 -23.55 -10.45
N VAL A 166 13.04 -24.57 -10.76
CA VAL A 166 11.86 -24.51 -11.60
C VAL A 166 10.73 -25.31 -10.95
N PHE A 167 9.49 -24.91 -11.22
CA PHE A 167 8.33 -25.67 -10.77
C PHE A 167 8.23 -27.02 -11.48
N ASP A 168 7.77 -28.04 -10.75
CA ASP A 168 7.44 -29.34 -11.31
C ASP A 168 6.03 -29.30 -11.92
N THR A 169 5.97 -29.20 -13.25
CA THR A 169 4.69 -29.09 -13.99
C THR A 169 3.87 -30.38 -13.99
N ALA A 170 4.43 -31.51 -13.54
CA ALA A 170 3.70 -32.75 -13.34
C ALA A 170 3.02 -32.84 -11.96
N ALA A 171 3.31 -31.91 -11.05
CA ALA A 171 2.69 -31.87 -9.74
C ALA A 171 1.19 -31.49 -9.85
N VAL A 172 0.37 -32.14 -9.02
CA VAL A 172 -1.06 -31.80 -8.91
C VAL A 172 -1.20 -30.59 -8.00
N VAL A 173 -1.44 -29.44 -8.60
CA VAL A 173 -1.66 -28.17 -7.91
C VAL A 173 -3.15 -27.92 -7.77
N ASN A 174 -3.59 -27.47 -6.59
CA ASN A 174 -4.96 -27.05 -6.35
C ASN A 174 -5.00 -25.58 -5.95
N THR A 175 -6.09 -24.91 -6.30
CA THR A 175 -6.38 -23.52 -5.94
C THR A 175 -7.73 -23.45 -5.23
N SER A 176 -7.82 -22.63 -4.20
CA SER A 176 -9.05 -22.42 -3.44
C SER A 176 -9.19 -20.98 -3.00
N VAL A 177 -10.39 -20.40 -3.07
CA VAL A 177 -10.64 -19.00 -2.73
C VAL A 177 -11.42 -18.89 -1.42
N SER A 178 -11.01 -17.96 -0.55
CA SER A 178 -11.64 -17.74 0.75
C SER A 178 -13.00 -17.03 0.64
N GLY A 179 -13.93 -17.40 1.55
CA GLY A 179 -15.17 -16.68 1.81
C GLY A 179 -16.30 -16.80 0.76
N GLY A 180 -16.26 -17.81 -0.11
CA GLY A 180 -17.26 -18.03 -1.16
C GLY A 180 -16.81 -17.59 -2.55
N ASN A 181 -17.57 -17.97 -3.58
CA ASN A 181 -17.21 -17.79 -5.00
C ASN A 181 -15.94 -18.56 -5.41
N GLN A 182 -15.86 -19.85 -5.05
CA GLN A 182 -14.74 -20.73 -5.43
C GLN A 182 -14.50 -20.82 -6.96
N GLY A 183 -15.48 -20.43 -7.77
CA GLY A 183 -15.33 -20.33 -9.22
C GLY A 183 -14.57 -19.09 -9.70
N ALA A 184 -14.14 -18.20 -8.80
CA ALA A 184 -13.38 -17.00 -9.16
C ALA A 184 -12.03 -17.29 -9.80
N VAL A 185 -11.44 -18.43 -9.47
CA VAL A 185 -10.19 -18.91 -10.07
C VAL A 185 -10.40 -20.26 -10.75
N GLN A 186 -9.65 -20.51 -11.81
CA GLN A 186 -9.56 -21.84 -12.39
C GLN A 186 -8.86 -22.77 -11.40
N SER A 187 -9.30 -24.03 -11.35
CA SER A 187 -8.64 -25.04 -10.52
C SER A 187 -7.25 -25.35 -11.08
N GLY A 188 -6.25 -25.28 -10.21
CA GLY A 188 -4.85 -25.52 -10.56
C GLY A 188 -4.14 -24.27 -11.09
N VAL A 189 -2.99 -24.49 -11.74
CA VAL A 189 -2.16 -23.42 -12.31
C VAL A 189 -1.68 -23.79 -13.71
N SER A 190 -1.39 -22.79 -14.51
CA SER A 190 -0.58 -22.93 -15.73
C SER A 190 0.86 -22.45 -15.46
N TYR A 191 1.78 -22.69 -16.39
CA TYR A 191 3.18 -22.33 -16.23
C TYR A 191 3.71 -21.49 -17.40
N GLU A 192 4.49 -20.47 -17.08
CA GLU A 192 5.13 -19.54 -18.02
C GLU A 192 6.65 -19.48 -17.77
N SER A 193 7.39 -18.82 -18.69
CA SER A 193 8.80 -18.46 -18.52
C SER A 193 9.73 -19.63 -18.19
N GLY A 194 9.56 -20.77 -18.88
CA GLY A 194 10.35 -21.97 -18.64
C GLY A 194 10.12 -22.57 -17.25
N ASP A 195 8.85 -22.61 -16.84
CA ASP A 195 8.37 -23.18 -15.58
C ASP A 195 8.86 -22.44 -14.32
N LYS A 196 9.33 -21.19 -14.47
CA LYS A 196 9.66 -20.30 -13.35
C LYS A 196 8.46 -19.52 -12.81
N VAL A 197 7.35 -19.51 -13.53
CA VAL A 197 6.16 -18.75 -13.15
C VAL A 197 4.96 -19.68 -13.15
N ALA A 198 4.30 -19.82 -12.00
CA ALA A 198 3.00 -20.46 -11.88
C ALA A 198 1.90 -19.39 -11.97
N VAL A 199 0.96 -19.58 -12.88
CA VAL A 199 -0.16 -18.64 -13.13
C VAL A 199 -1.44 -19.23 -12.57
N VAL A 200 -2.11 -18.48 -11.71
CA VAL A 200 -3.48 -18.78 -11.26
C VAL A 200 -4.43 -17.92 -12.09
N ASP A 201 -5.22 -18.56 -12.95
CA ASP A 201 -6.16 -17.87 -13.82
C ASP A 201 -7.39 -17.39 -13.01
N VAL A 202 -7.72 -16.11 -13.11
CA VAL A 202 -8.91 -15.50 -12.49
C VAL A 202 -9.99 -15.42 -13.57
N ILE A 203 -11.12 -16.13 -13.40
CA ILE A 203 -11.99 -16.46 -14.53
C ILE A 203 -13.43 -15.92 -14.46
N THR A 204 -13.99 -15.63 -13.28
CA THR A 204 -15.38 -15.12 -13.19
C THR A 204 -15.47 -13.66 -12.81
N SER A 205 -14.62 -13.20 -11.90
CA SER A 205 -14.70 -11.85 -11.33
C SER A 205 -13.39 -11.49 -10.65
N ASP A 206 -13.10 -10.19 -10.63
CA ASP A 206 -12.01 -9.61 -9.87
C ASP A 206 -12.15 -9.91 -8.36
N PHE A 207 -11.05 -9.80 -7.63
CA PHE A 207 -11.07 -10.04 -6.19
C PHE A 207 -11.55 -8.79 -5.43
N ASP A 208 -12.46 -9.00 -4.48
CA ASP A 208 -12.80 -8.01 -3.48
C ASP A 208 -11.68 -7.87 -2.42
N THR A 209 -11.72 -6.79 -1.67
CA THR A 209 -10.84 -6.53 -0.52
C THR A 209 -10.84 -7.72 0.46
N ASP A 210 -9.64 -8.10 0.91
CA ASP A 210 -9.34 -9.20 1.85
C ASP A 210 -9.73 -10.61 1.36
N ARG A 211 -10.08 -10.76 0.07
CA ARG A 211 -10.19 -12.08 -0.56
C ARG A 211 -8.82 -12.69 -0.74
N ALA A 212 -8.73 -14.01 -0.54
CA ALA A 212 -7.49 -14.73 -0.69
C ALA A 212 -7.66 -15.96 -1.57
N VAL A 213 -6.62 -16.29 -2.32
CA VAL A 213 -6.45 -17.59 -2.95
C VAL A 213 -5.32 -18.35 -2.26
N THR A 214 -5.58 -19.60 -1.91
CA THR A 214 -4.58 -20.54 -1.41
C THR A 214 -4.26 -21.54 -2.51
N VAL A 215 -2.97 -21.64 -2.83
CA VAL A 215 -2.39 -22.56 -3.81
C VAL A 215 -1.65 -23.66 -3.06
N THR A 216 -2.02 -24.91 -3.29
CA THR A 216 -1.45 -26.08 -2.60
C THR A 216 -0.87 -27.07 -3.61
N GLY A 217 0.14 -27.83 -3.18
CA GLY A 217 0.78 -28.84 -4.02
C GLY A 217 1.79 -28.31 -5.03
N LEU A 218 2.20 -27.04 -4.94
CA LEU A 218 3.36 -26.54 -5.67
C LEU A 218 4.61 -27.32 -5.27
N ARG A 219 5.50 -27.55 -6.22
CA ARG A 219 6.68 -28.38 -6.04
C ARG A 219 7.84 -27.88 -6.90
N PHE A 220 9.07 -27.98 -6.40
CA PHE A 220 10.28 -27.82 -7.23
C PHE A 220 10.73 -29.16 -7.82
N THR A 221 11.28 -29.11 -9.04
CA THR A 221 11.92 -30.28 -9.64
C THR A 221 13.20 -30.66 -8.89
N SER A 222 13.75 -31.84 -9.20
CA SER A 222 15.04 -32.29 -8.66
C SER A 222 16.25 -31.56 -9.28
N VAL A 223 16.05 -30.75 -10.32
CA VAL A 223 17.12 -30.02 -11.01
C VAL A 223 17.24 -28.63 -10.41
N ASN A 224 17.60 -28.56 -9.13
CA ASN A 224 17.88 -27.31 -8.43
C ASN A 224 19.32 -27.30 -7.89
N SER A 225 19.93 -26.11 -7.85
CA SER A 225 21.27 -25.93 -7.30
C SER A 225 21.28 -25.01 -6.07
N VAL A 226 22.41 -24.96 -5.38
CA VAL A 226 22.55 -24.15 -4.16
C VAL A 226 22.31 -22.68 -4.49
N SER A 227 21.21 -22.15 -3.96
CA SER A 227 20.73 -20.80 -4.23
C SER A 227 19.76 -20.36 -3.12
N SER A 228 19.35 -19.09 -3.14
CA SER A 228 18.45 -18.54 -2.13
C SER A 228 17.60 -17.41 -2.70
N GLY A 229 16.34 -17.35 -2.27
CA GLY A 229 15.41 -16.31 -2.68
C GLY A 229 14.07 -16.47 -1.96
N ARG A 230 13.14 -15.59 -2.29
CA ARG A 230 11.74 -15.66 -1.87
C ARG A 230 10.88 -15.73 -3.11
N LEU A 231 9.78 -16.46 -3.06
CA LEU A 231 8.81 -16.40 -4.16
C LEU A 231 8.31 -14.96 -4.29
N GLU A 232 8.14 -14.53 -5.54
CA GLU A 232 7.66 -13.21 -5.88
C GLU A 232 6.22 -13.29 -6.38
N LEU A 233 5.48 -12.20 -6.22
CA LEU A 233 4.13 -12.01 -6.68
C LEU A 233 4.10 -10.97 -7.81
N SER A 234 3.31 -11.26 -8.83
CA SER A 234 2.82 -10.29 -9.81
C SER A 234 1.32 -10.45 -9.99
N TYR A 235 0.62 -9.32 -10.04
CA TYR A 235 -0.84 -9.21 -10.18
C TYR A 235 -1.22 -8.20 -11.27
N ASP A 236 -0.24 -7.77 -12.06
CA ASP A 236 -0.32 -6.75 -13.11
C ASP A 236 0.07 -7.33 -14.47
N GLY A 237 -0.31 -8.58 -14.73
CA GLY A 237 -0.13 -9.22 -16.03
C GLY A 237 1.32 -9.59 -16.36
N GLY A 238 2.27 -9.46 -15.43
CA GLY A 238 3.67 -9.71 -15.75
C GLY A 238 4.65 -8.62 -15.32
N ALA A 239 4.20 -7.39 -15.11
CA ALA A 239 5.11 -6.24 -15.09
C ALA A 239 5.85 -6.04 -13.76
N SER A 240 5.26 -6.41 -12.63
CA SER A 240 5.85 -6.26 -11.29
C SER A 240 6.57 -7.53 -10.81
N THR A 241 7.45 -7.34 -9.83
CA THR A 241 8.06 -8.40 -9.01
C THR A 241 8.05 -7.90 -7.56
N ARG A 242 7.13 -8.41 -6.74
CA ARG A 242 6.99 -8.02 -5.33
C ARG A 242 7.15 -9.18 -4.37
#